data_AF-A0A0B3AYK5-F1
#
_entry.id   AF-A0A0B3AYK5-F1
#
_cell.length_a   1.000
_cell.length_b   1.000
_cell.length_c   1.000
_cell.angle_alpha   90.00
_cell.angle_beta   90.00
_cell.angle_gamma   90.00
#
_symmetry.space_group_name_H-M   'P 1'
#
loop_
_entity.id
_entity.type
_entity.pdbx_description
1 polymer ?
#
loop_
_entity_poly.entity_id
_entity_poly.type
_entity_poly.pdbx_seq_one_letter_code
_entity_poly.pdbx_strand_id
1 'polypeptide(L)'
;MQKRGLIIFSLIFLISFVLLASVFAQDTTNTNVVENNLPVEVPENTLASSVGYVSPEGGEVDLTEDEEVNVLVKEAEGFTEELSVKAGITPDSGAYFIEDKILAPFRDDSVNRERKIAEMQEMMQKGDIEAARKSFERYQRYADDFEREVSPEERAEALRSSQAIRGVAIREIAQNMPAGEKDEFVREIVLGEKDIETAAEIASKISELCSQLSKLDPSQYEKVCRIEGDAPDWRKKLDKDLTEEQRAEALKFGEIMSQCFETAGQNCKCEEISYPDFAEACSIAAPLATACEIENNEDACEQLDDLEMPELPDYLQDIMDELEGGMSESKYGMFLPPECEDAGAKSPKDCAKIMINTHAPEECRPALLAANVQNERQGREICEKIMFEQNAPPECVEAGITNSGECGKYMFKVNAPQECIDAGMDGSSKTDPMACRKFMESQFSGEGQGGCAPGTVCVPGSQWAPGTGPNMRNSGGDCKSISDPMKRLECYEGATQYVQGYRNDFQENFNKIDRPQFDVNRPQEFEQRYEERFRQDYQQPYQQGDFQGGQFQPPQQFQQPQDYQQQYPQPGTYQQPPQDYQQPTTTTTEPATTTTDSGTSSSDGGSEGGSITGGVISNSGFLRYWFFG
;
A
#
# COMPACT_ATOMS: atom_id res chain seq x y z
N MET A 1 -21.24 46.13 51.98
CA MET A 1 -20.80 45.59 50.68
C MET A 1 -21.27 44.15 50.41
N GLN A 2 -21.61 43.33 51.43
CA GLN A 2 -22.04 41.93 51.21
C GLN A 2 -23.36 41.73 50.46
N LYS A 3 -24.31 42.67 50.50
CA LYS A 3 -25.61 42.51 49.79
C LYS A 3 -25.55 42.71 48.28
N ARG A 4 -24.56 43.44 47.75
CA ARG A 4 -24.41 43.66 46.30
C ARG A 4 -23.72 42.48 45.61
N GLY A 5 -22.78 41.82 46.29
CA GLY A 5 -22.13 40.61 45.77
C GLY A 5 -23.10 39.45 45.59
N LEU A 6 -24.08 39.30 46.50
CA LEU A 6 -25.04 38.20 46.48
C LEU A 6 -26.04 38.30 45.30
N ILE A 7 -26.38 39.53 44.88
CA ILE A 7 -27.26 39.76 43.73
C ILE A 7 -26.54 39.45 42.42
N ILE A 8 -25.26 39.85 42.30
CA ILE A 8 -24.45 39.58 41.10
C ILE A 8 -24.19 38.08 40.96
N PHE A 9 -23.84 37.39 42.06
CA PHE A 9 -23.66 35.94 42.04
C PHE A 9 -24.95 35.20 41.68
N SER A 10 -26.09 35.65 42.19
CA SER A 10 -27.39 35.06 41.84
C SER A 10 -27.78 35.26 40.37
N LEU A 11 -27.41 36.40 39.78
CA LEU A 11 -27.66 36.69 38.36
C LEU A 11 -26.76 35.85 37.45
N ILE A 12 -25.47 35.71 37.78
CA ILE A 12 -24.54 34.86 37.02
C ILE A 12 -24.99 33.40 37.11
N PHE A 13 -25.40 32.93 38.29
CA PHE A 13 -25.89 31.56 38.46
C PHE A 13 -27.19 31.31 37.70
N LEU A 14 -28.11 32.28 37.64
CA LEU A 14 -29.33 32.19 36.83
C LEU A 14 -29.03 32.14 35.33
N ILE A 15 -28.08 32.95 34.83
CA ILE A 15 -27.68 32.94 33.42
C ILE A 15 -27.01 31.61 33.07
N SER A 16 -26.11 31.09 33.91
CA SER A 16 -25.52 29.76 33.72
C SER A 16 -26.56 28.64 33.76
N PHE A 17 -27.58 28.73 34.63
CA PHE A 17 -28.63 27.72 34.70
C PHE A 17 -29.56 27.75 33.48
N VAL A 18 -29.85 28.93 32.93
CA VAL A 18 -30.64 29.07 31.69
C VAL A 18 -29.86 28.54 30.48
N LEU A 19 -28.53 28.78 30.42
CA LEU A 19 -27.66 28.23 29.38
C LEU A 19 -27.50 26.71 29.49
N LEU A 20 -27.37 26.15 30.70
CA LEU A 20 -27.33 24.69 30.89
C LEU A 20 -28.69 24.03 30.61
N ALA A 21 -29.80 24.66 30.98
CA ALA A 21 -31.14 24.12 30.72
C ALA A 21 -31.53 24.13 29.23
N SER A 22 -30.90 24.99 28.41
CA SER A 22 -31.11 24.97 26.96
C SER A 22 -30.32 23.87 26.25
N VAL A 23 -29.22 23.38 26.84
CA VAL A 23 -28.44 22.25 26.30
C VAL A 23 -29.15 20.90 26.56
N PHE A 24 -29.92 20.76 27.64
CA PHE A 24 -30.63 19.50 27.96
C PHE A 24 -32.04 19.38 27.34
N ALA A 25 -32.50 20.34 26.55
CA ALA A 25 -33.84 20.32 25.95
C ALA A 25 -33.88 19.84 24.49
N GLN A 26 -32.76 19.40 23.91
CA GLN A 26 -32.70 18.91 22.52
C GLN A 26 -32.60 17.38 22.36
N ASP A 27 -32.44 16.60 23.43
CA ASP A 27 -32.42 15.14 23.35
C ASP A 27 -33.73 14.51 23.83
N THR A 28 -34.74 14.46 22.96
CA THR A 28 -35.68 13.32 22.84
C THR A 28 -36.63 13.55 21.64
N THR A 29 -36.09 13.50 20.43
CA THR A 29 -36.88 13.06 19.28
C THR A 29 -36.19 11.83 18.71
N ASN A 30 -36.71 10.66 19.11
CA ASN A 30 -36.48 9.38 18.45
C ASN A 30 -36.75 9.54 16.96
N THR A 31 -35.69 9.76 16.18
CA THR A 31 -35.67 9.47 14.76
C THR A 31 -35.22 8.02 14.67
N ASN A 32 -36.20 7.12 14.47
CA ASN A 32 -35.92 5.88 13.78
C ASN A 32 -35.38 6.29 12.41
N VAL A 33 -34.06 6.33 12.26
CA VAL A 33 -33.41 6.32 10.96
C VAL A 33 -33.70 4.95 10.39
N VAL A 34 -34.81 4.88 9.65
CA VAL A 34 -34.97 3.86 8.63
C VAL A 34 -33.91 4.20 7.59
N GLU A 35 -32.86 3.38 7.57
CA GLU A 35 -31.83 3.35 6.55
C GLU A 35 -32.48 2.92 5.22
N ASN A 36 -33.24 3.84 4.63
CA ASN A 36 -33.65 3.73 3.24
C ASN A 36 -32.45 4.18 2.42
N ASN A 37 -31.58 3.23 2.12
CA ASN A 37 -30.74 3.26 0.92
C ASN A 37 -31.67 3.26 -0.29
N LEU A 38 -32.27 4.42 -0.58
CA LEU A 38 -32.86 4.73 -1.85
C LEU A 38 -31.73 5.30 -2.71
N PRO A 39 -31.35 4.63 -3.82
CA PRO A 39 -30.42 5.23 -4.75
C PRO A 39 -31.06 6.51 -5.26
N VAL A 40 -30.44 7.65 -4.95
CA VAL A 40 -30.64 8.82 -5.80
C VAL A 40 -29.95 8.45 -7.11
N GLU A 41 -30.73 7.93 -8.05
CA GLU A 41 -30.32 7.84 -9.46
C GLU A 41 -30.14 9.27 -9.96
N VAL A 42 -28.96 9.84 -9.68
CA VAL A 42 -28.44 10.94 -10.47
C VAL A 42 -28.19 10.35 -11.85
N PRO A 43 -28.84 10.85 -12.91
CA PRO A 43 -28.65 10.29 -14.25
C PRO A 43 -27.16 10.36 -14.61
N GLU A 44 -26.53 9.19 -14.71
CA GLU A 44 -25.10 8.99 -15.06
C GLU A 44 -24.69 9.69 -16.37
N ASN A 45 -25.67 10.10 -17.18
CA ASN A 45 -25.45 10.74 -18.48
C ASN A 45 -25.20 12.26 -18.41
N THR A 46 -25.16 12.86 -17.21
CA THR A 46 -24.80 14.29 -17.05
C THR A 46 -23.38 14.48 -16.49
N LEU A 47 -22.71 13.38 -16.14
CA LEU A 47 -21.43 13.34 -15.42
C LEU A 47 -20.19 13.24 -16.31
N ALA A 48 -20.36 13.19 -17.64
CA ALA A 48 -19.24 13.19 -18.59
C ALA A 48 -18.73 14.61 -18.95
N SER A 49 -19.24 15.68 -18.32
CA SER A 49 -19.03 17.05 -18.83
C SER A 49 -18.30 18.03 -17.90
N SER A 50 -17.88 17.66 -16.68
CA SER A 50 -17.28 18.66 -15.76
C SER A 50 -16.06 18.25 -14.93
N VAL A 51 -15.48 17.07 -15.15
CA VAL A 51 -14.17 16.72 -14.55
C VAL A 51 -13.25 16.25 -15.68
N GLY A 52 -12.54 17.23 -16.27
CA GLY A 52 -11.62 17.04 -17.38
C GLY A 52 -12.32 16.96 -18.74
N TYR A 53 -12.29 18.06 -19.49
CA TYR A 53 -12.55 18.07 -20.92
C TYR A 53 -11.38 17.38 -21.66
N VAL A 54 -11.14 16.09 -21.39
CA VAL A 54 -10.37 15.25 -22.33
C VAL A 54 -11.36 14.80 -23.39
N SER A 55 -11.60 15.71 -24.33
CA SER A 55 -12.41 15.47 -25.53
C SER A 55 -11.83 14.28 -26.30
N PRO A 56 -12.63 13.26 -26.64
CA PRO A 56 -12.18 12.20 -27.53
C PRO A 56 -12.02 12.79 -28.94
N GLU A 57 -10.77 13.05 -29.32
CA GLU A 57 -10.33 13.45 -30.67
C GLU A 57 -10.95 14.72 -31.29
N GLY A 58 -11.49 15.64 -30.48
CA GLY A 58 -11.94 16.96 -30.93
C GLY A 58 -11.02 18.05 -30.41
N GLY A 59 -10.41 18.82 -31.31
CA GLY A 59 -9.41 19.86 -31.00
C GLY A 59 -9.79 20.73 -29.80
N GLU A 60 -8.81 20.91 -28.92
CA GLU A 60 -8.86 21.80 -27.75
C GLU A 60 -9.32 23.19 -28.23
N VAL A 61 -10.58 23.52 -27.97
CA VAL A 61 -11.09 24.87 -28.20
C VAL A 61 -10.58 25.67 -27.02
N ASP A 62 -9.49 26.39 -27.25
CA ASP A 62 -8.93 27.38 -26.33
C ASP A 62 -9.94 28.52 -26.17
N LEU A 63 -10.91 28.31 -25.26
CA LEU A 63 -11.88 29.33 -24.88
C LEU A 63 -11.14 30.39 -24.09
N THR A 64 -11.37 31.65 -24.44
CA THR A 64 -10.84 32.75 -23.63
C THR A 64 -11.47 32.73 -22.24
N GLU A 65 -10.75 33.18 -21.20
CA GLU A 65 -11.26 33.27 -19.81
C GLU A 65 -12.64 33.97 -19.73
N ASP A 66 -12.91 34.91 -20.64
CA ASP A 66 -14.19 35.60 -20.74
C ASP A 66 -15.32 34.73 -21.30
N GLU A 67 -15.03 33.82 -22.23
CA GLU A 67 -16.02 32.88 -22.77
C GLU A 67 -16.40 31.82 -21.75
N GLU A 68 -15.43 31.30 -20.99
CA GLU A 68 -15.66 30.31 -19.94
C GLU A 68 -16.58 30.88 -18.83
N VAL A 69 -16.31 32.09 -18.38
CA VAL A 69 -17.13 32.77 -17.37
C VAL A 69 -18.53 33.05 -17.88
N ASN A 70 -18.69 33.42 -19.16
CA ASN A 70 -20.01 33.61 -19.75
C ASN A 70 -20.82 32.31 -19.81
N VAL A 71 -20.16 31.16 -20.03
CA VAL A 71 -20.82 29.85 -19.97
C VAL A 71 -21.30 29.56 -18.55
N LEU A 72 -20.45 29.76 -17.53
CA LEU A 72 -20.80 29.52 -16.12
C LEU A 72 -21.91 30.45 -15.64
N VAL A 73 -21.89 31.73 -16.03
CA VAL A 73 -22.96 32.68 -15.72
C VAL A 73 -24.28 32.19 -16.31
N LYS A 74 -24.27 31.72 -17.55
CA LYS A 74 -25.47 31.25 -18.26
C LYS A 74 -26.01 29.95 -17.66
N GLU A 75 -25.13 29.06 -17.22
CA GLU A 75 -25.51 27.86 -16.47
C GLU A 75 -26.22 28.24 -15.16
N ALA A 76 -25.66 29.21 -14.44
CA ALA A 76 -26.16 29.59 -13.14
C ALA A 76 -27.45 30.44 -13.14
N GLU A 77 -27.86 30.96 -14.30
CA GLU A 77 -29.23 31.49 -14.49
C GLU A 77 -30.32 30.42 -14.23
N GLY A 78 -29.99 29.14 -14.41
CA GLY A 78 -30.90 28.01 -14.21
C GLY A 78 -31.11 27.59 -12.75
N PHE A 79 -30.24 28.00 -11.81
CA PHE A 79 -30.31 27.54 -10.42
C PHE A 79 -31.40 28.27 -9.64
N THR A 80 -32.47 27.58 -9.24
CA THR A 80 -33.57 28.17 -8.46
C THR A 80 -33.43 28.02 -6.95
N GLU A 81 -32.29 27.50 -6.48
CA GLU A 81 -31.98 27.34 -5.06
C GLU A 81 -31.90 28.70 -4.36
N GLU A 82 -32.46 28.79 -3.16
CA GLU A 82 -32.41 29.98 -2.30
C GLU A 82 -31.36 29.77 -1.19
N LEU A 83 -30.71 30.86 -0.78
CA LEU A 83 -29.79 30.82 0.37
C LEU A 83 -30.56 30.39 1.62
N SER A 84 -29.97 29.46 2.37
CA SER A 84 -30.59 28.96 3.60
C SER A 84 -30.43 29.93 4.77
N VAL A 85 -29.47 30.86 4.64
CA VAL A 85 -29.09 31.82 5.69
C VAL A 85 -29.48 33.24 5.31
N LYS A 86 -29.97 34.00 6.31
CA LYS A 86 -30.25 35.44 6.17
C LYS A 86 -29.01 36.28 6.46
N ALA A 87 -28.99 37.50 5.92
CA ALA A 87 -27.97 38.50 6.22
C ALA A 87 -27.81 38.70 7.74
N GLY A 88 -26.55 38.72 8.19
CA GLY A 88 -26.18 38.97 9.58
C GLY A 88 -26.13 40.44 9.93
N ILE A 89 -25.28 40.80 10.90
CA ILE A 89 -24.91 42.20 11.10
C ILE A 89 -24.09 42.62 9.88
N THR A 90 -24.53 43.63 9.13
CA THR A 90 -23.86 44.12 7.93
C THR A 90 -22.64 45.01 8.25
N PRO A 91 -21.67 45.17 7.32
CA PRO A 91 -20.41 45.89 7.58
C PRO A 91 -20.52 47.39 7.88
N ASP A 92 -21.64 48.02 7.51
CA ASP A 92 -22.00 49.41 7.83
C ASP A 92 -22.38 49.59 9.31
N SER A 93 -22.67 48.52 10.03
CA SER A 93 -22.99 48.57 11.46
C SER A 93 -21.72 48.70 12.30
N GLY A 94 -21.75 49.62 13.28
CA GLY A 94 -20.68 49.75 14.28
C GLY A 94 -20.45 48.49 15.13
N ALA A 95 -21.39 47.54 15.10
CA ALA A 95 -21.30 46.25 15.77
C ALA A 95 -20.74 45.11 14.88
N TYR A 96 -20.31 45.38 13.63
CA TYR A 96 -19.84 44.34 12.70
C TYR A 96 -18.68 43.50 13.25
N PHE A 97 -17.85 44.09 14.12
CA PHE A 97 -16.76 43.36 14.77
C PHE A 97 -17.25 42.16 15.60
N ILE A 98 -18.49 42.17 16.08
CA ILE A 98 -19.10 41.06 16.83
C ILE A 98 -19.37 39.90 15.87
N GLU A 99 -19.92 40.17 14.70
CA GLU A 99 -20.21 39.13 13.71
C GLU A 99 -18.91 38.42 13.28
N ASP A 100 -17.88 39.20 12.93
CA ASP A 100 -16.65 38.68 12.35
C ASP A 100 -15.68 38.07 13.38
N LYS A 101 -15.45 38.75 14.51
CA LYS A 101 -14.42 38.29 15.47
C LYS A 101 -14.96 37.39 16.58
N ILE A 102 -16.25 37.48 16.85
CA ILE A 102 -16.86 36.75 17.96
C ILE A 102 -17.69 35.61 17.42
N LEU A 103 -18.59 35.83 16.47
CA LEU A 103 -19.57 34.82 16.10
C LEU A 103 -19.15 33.92 14.93
N ALA A 104 -18.32 34.40 14.00
CA ALA A 104 -17.88 33.60 12.85
C ALA A 104 -17.01 32.39 13.24
N PRO A 105 -16.04 32.49 14.19
CA PRO A 105 -15.22 31.33 14.58
C PRO A 105 -15.99 30.19 15.29
N PHE A 106 -17.25 30.41 15.66
CA PHE A 106 -18.12 29.37 16.26
C PHE A 106 -19.10 28.77 15.25
N ARG A 107 -18.97 29.12 13.97
CA ARG A 107 -19.83 28.64 12.88
C ARG A 107 -18.97 28.00 11.82
N ASP A 108 -19.56 27.03 11.13
CA ASP A 108 -18.91 26.37 10.00
C ASP A 108 -18.72 27.37 8.84
N ASP A 109 -17.63 27.19 8.10
CA ASP A 109 -17.24 28.12 7.03
C ASP A 109 -18.27 28.15 5.89
N SER A 110 -18.94 27.01 5.62
CA SER A 110 -20.11 26.94 4.71
C SER A 110 -21.19 27.97 5.08
N VAL A 111 -21.55 28.05 6.37
CA VAL A 111 -22.58 28.97 6.88
C VAL A 111 -22.08 30.41 6.86
N ASN A 112 -20.82 30.64 7.22
CA ASN A 112 -20.21 31.97 7.18
C ASN A 112 -20.18 32.51 5.75
N ARG A 113 -19.80 31.68 4.78
CA ARG A 113 -19.78 31.97 3.35
C ARG A 113 -21.16 32.36 2.82
N GLU A 114 -22.20 31.53 3.03
CA GLU A 114 -23.59 31.86 2.62
C GLU A 114 -24.05 33.20 3.20
N ARG A 115 -23.72 33.47 4.48
CA ARG A 115 -24.10 34.71 5.13
C ARG A 115 -23.41 35.93 4.53
N LYS A 116 -22.14 35.82 4.10
CA LYS A 116 -21.45 36.95 3.45
C LYS A 116 -22.06 37.29 2.09
N ILE A 117 -22.54 36.30 1.36
CA ILE A 117 -23.33 36.54 0.14
C ILE A 117 -24.63 37.28 0.45
N ALA A 118 -25.36 36.86 1.49
CA ALA A 118 -26.59 37.53 1.92
C ALA A 118 -26.32 38.97 2.41
N GLU A 119 -25.22 39.22 3.12
CA GLU A 119 -24.78 40.58 3.49
C GLU A 119 -24.48 41.43 2.24
N MET A 120 -23.76 40.88 1.25
CA MET A 120 -23.47 41.60 0.00
C MET A 120 -24.74 41.97 -0.76
N GLN A 121 -25.70 41.06 -0.86
CA GLN A 121 -27.00 41.30 -1.46
C GLN A 121 -27.71 42.49 -0.79
N GLU A 122 -27.72 42.53 0.55
CA GLU A 122 -28.34 43.63 1.29
C GLU A 122 -27.61 44.97 1.07
N MET A 123 -26.27 44.98 1.07
CA MET A 123 -25.49 46.20 0.85
C MET A 123 -25.63 46.72 -0.58
N MET A 124 -25.72 45.83 -1.56
CA MET A 124 -25.96 46.17 -2.97
C MET A 124 -27.35 46.78 -3.16
N GLN A 125 -28.39 46.28 -2.49
CA GLN A 125 -29.72 46.88 -2.51
C GLN A 125 -29.74 48.30 -1.90
N LYS A 126 -28.86 48.58 -0.93
CA LYS A 126 -28.67 49.92 -0.34
C LYS A 126 -27.78 50.83 -1.17
N GLY A 127 -27.09 50.31 -2.19
CA GLY A 127 -26.09 51.04 -2.98
C GLY A 127 -24.78 51.32 -2.25
N ASP A 128 -24.46 50.57 -1.19
CA ASP A 128 -23.22 50.69 -0.42
C ASP A 128 -22.17 49.68 -0.90
N ILE A 129 -21.50 50.04 -1.99
CA ILE A 129 -20.53 49.18 -2.68
C ILE A 129 -19.30 48.89 -1.81
N GLU A 130 -18.87 49.85 -0.98
CA GLU A 130 -17.68 49.68 -0.15
C GLU A 130 -17.89 48.63 0.94
N ALA A 131 -19.07 48.65 1.58
CA ALA A 131 -19.43 47.63 2.54
C ALA A 131 -19.61 46.26 1.88
N ALA A 132 -20.20 46.20 0.68
CA ALA A 132 -20.29 44.96 -0.07
C ALA A 132 -18.90 44.37 -0.39
N ARG A 133 -17.92 45.20 -0.79
CA ARG A 133 -16.53 44.77 -1.01
C ARG A 133 -15.89 44.19 0.24
N LYS A 134 -16.15 44.80 1.40
CA LYS A 134 -15.70 44.25 2.67
C LYS A 134 -16.33 42.90 3.02
N SER A 135 -17.61 42.68 2.68
CA SER A 135 -18.23 41.36 2.82
C SER A 135 -17.66 40.35 1.83
N PHE A 136 -17.30 40.79 0.62
CA PHE A 136 -16.69 39.95 -0.40
C PHE A 136 -15.30 39.44 -0.02
N GLU A 137 -14.41 40.32 0.46
CA GLU A 137 -13.09 39.92 0.96
C GLU A 137 -13.17 38.87 2.08
N ARG A 138 -14.27 38.88 2.84
CA ARG A 138 -14.53 37.89 3.90
C ARG A 138 -15.13 36.62 3.35
N TYR A 139 -16.05 36.74 2.40
CA TYR A 139 -16.55 35.60 1.65
C TYR A 139 -15.40 34.79 1.05
N GLN A 140 -14.43 35.44 0.37
CA GLN A 140 -13.27 34.76 -0.23
C GLN A 140 -12.52 33.91 0.78
N ARG A 141 -12.20 34.47 1.96
CA ARG A 141 -11.50 33.71 3.00
C ARG A 141 -12.28 32.47 3.47
N TYR A 142 -13.58 32.62 3.71
CA TYR A 142 -14.42 31.50 4.12
C TYR A 142 -14.61 30.48 2.99
N ALA A 143 -14.64 30.94 1.73
CA ALA A 143 -14.69 30.07 0.57
C ALA A 143 -13.39 29.26 0.45
N ASP A 144 -12.22 29.89 0.52
CA ASP A 144 -10.91 29.24 0.46
C ASP A 144 -10.72 28.24 1.62
N ASP A 145 -11.11 28.63 2.85
CA ASP A 145 -11.01 27.75 4.01
C ASP A 145 -11.99 26.56 3.90
N PHE A 146 -13.21 26.79 3.40
CA PHE A 146 -14.17 25.72 3.17
C PHE A 146 -13.76 24.81 2.01
N GLU A 147 -13.22 25.33 0.92
CA GLU A 147 -12.69 24.53 -0.21
C GLU A 147 -11.61 23.55 0.27
N ARG A 148 -10.73 24.02 1.16
CA ARG A 148 -9.65 23.19 1.71
C ARG A 148 -10.18 22.12 2.67
N GLU A 149 -11.19 22.43 3.47
CA GLU A 149 -11.66 21.56 4.56
C GLU A 149 -12.96 20.79 4.25
N VAL A 150 -13.58 21.00 3.07
CA VAL A 150 -14.86 20.37 2.73
C VAL A 150 -14.76 18.85 2.79
N SER A 151 -15.64 18.25 3.60
CA SER A 151 -15.62 16.82 3.85
C SER A 151 -16.48 16.04 2.84
N PRO A 152 -16.23 14.73 2.66
CA PRO A 152 -17.09 13.84 1.87
C PRO A 152 -18.57 13.89 2.26
N GLU A 153 -18.84 13.99 3.56
CA GLU A 153 -20.20 14.03 4.13
C GLU A 153 -20.92 15.34 3.80
N GLU A 154 -20.16 16.43 3.66
CA GLU A 154 -20.68 17.75 3.31
C GLU A 154 -20.96 17.91 1.82
N ARG A 155 -20.60 16.93 0.97
CA ARG A 155 -20.71 17.03 -0.50
C ARG A 155 -22.08 17.53 -0.97
N ALA A 156 -23.16 16.92 -0.49
CA ALA A 156 -24.50 17.29 -0.93
C ALA A 156 -24.86 18.73 -0.52
N GLU A 157 -24.43 19.16 0.66
CA GLU A 157 -24.64 20.52 1.14
C GLU A 157 -23.76 21.54 0.42
N ALA A 158 -22.49 21.20 0.15
CA ALA A 158 -21.56 22.02 -0.62
C ALA A 158 -22.10 22.27 -2.03
N LEU A 159 -22.56 21.23 -2.74
CA LEU A 159 -23.16 21.37 -4.07
C LEU A 159 -24.40 22.28 -4.05
N ARG A 160 -25.33 22.01 -3.11
CA ARG A 160 -26.57 22.78 -2.96
C ARG A 160 -26.31 24.26 -2.67
N SER A 161 -25.50 24.53 -1.65
CA SER A 161 -25.17 25.89 -1.21
C SER A 161 -24.40 26.67 -2.28
N SER A 162 -23.47 26.02 -2.99
CA SER A 162 -22.69 26.65 -4.06
C SER A 162 -23.57 27.06 -5.24
N GLN A 163 -24.53 26.21 -5.64
CA GLN A 163 -25.52 26.55 -6.66
C GLN A 163 -26.40 27.74 -6.24
N ALA A 164 -26.86 27.77 -4.98
CA ALA A 164 -27.63 28.88 -4.44
C ALA A 164 -26.84 30.19 -4.47
N ILE A 165 -25.57 30.16 -4.04
CA ILE A 165 -24.68 31.33 -4.02
C ILE A 165 -24.47 31.87 -5.44
N ARG A 166 -24.13 31.01 -6.41
CA ARG A 166 -23.96 31.43 -7.81
C ARG A 166 -25.24 32.05 -8.37
N GLY A 167 -26.39 31.45 -8.09
CA GLY A 167 -27.69 31.97 -8.49
C GLY A 167 -27.98 33.37 -7.94
N VAL A 168 -27.68 33.61 -6.65
CA VAL A 168 -27.83 34.93 -6.02
C VAL A 168 -26.80 35.93 -6.56
N ALA A 169 -25.56 35.52 -6.77
CA ALA A 169 -24.51 36.38 -7.30
C ALA A 169 -24.91 36.95 -8.67
N ILE A 170 -25.44 36.11 -9.56
CA ILE A 170 -25.83 36.52 -10.91
C ILE A 170 -27.14 37.30 -10.92
N ARG A 171 -28.16 36.84 -10.19
CA ARG A 171 -29.49 37.47 -10.23
C ARG A 171 -29.56 38.77 -9.44
N GLU A 172 -28.88 38.84 -8.31
CA GLU A 172 -29.11 39.93 -7.36
C GLU A 172 -27.92 40.87 -7.24
N ILE A 173 -26.72 40.32 -7.06
CA ILE A 173 -25.51 41.14 -6.91
C ILE A 173 -25.17 41.79 -8.25
N ALA A 174 -25.16 41.01 -9.33
CA ALA A 174 -24.79 41.48 -10.67
C ALA A 174 -25.74 42.56 -11.23
N GLN A 175 -27.00 42.60 -10.80
CA GLN A 175 -27.98 43.58 -11.28
C GLN A 175 -27.83 44.95 -10.60
N ASN A 176 -27.28 44.97 -9.38
CA ASN A 176 -27.18 46.18 -8.57
C ASN A 176 -25.76 46.79 -8.55
N MET A 177 -24.77 46.12 -9.15
CA MET A 177 -23.37 46.55 -9.17
C MET A 177 -23.04 47.45 -10.38
N PRO A 178 -22.13 48.44 -10.25
CA PRO A 178 -21.64 49.24 -11.37
C PRO A 178 -20.95 48.35 -12.42
N ALA A 179 -21.14 48.66 -13.71
CA ALA A 179 -20.64 47.83 -14.82
C ALA A 179 -19.12 47.56 -14.81
N GLY A 180 -18.31 48.40 -14.17
CA GLY A 180 -16.85 48.24 -14.10
C GLY A 180 -16.36 47.27 -13.01
N GLU A 181 -17.16 47.00 -11.97
CA GLU A 181 -16.78 46.11 -10.84
C GLU A 181 -17.56 44.78 -10.88
N LYS A 182 -18.69 44.78 -11.60
CA LYS A 182 -19.60 43.64 -11.75
C LYS A 182 -18.90 42.37 -12.19
N ASP A 183 -18.06 42.48 -13.22
CA ASP A 183 -17.49 41.33 -13.90
C ASP A 183 -16.42 40.64 -13.05
N GLU A 184 -15.73 41.38 -12.17
CA GLU A 184 -14.72 40.84 -11.25
C GLU A 184 -15.38 40.06 -10.10
N PHE A 185 -16.32 40.70 -9.38
CA PHE A 185 -17.00 40.08 -8.25
C PHE A 185 -17.77 38.82 -8.63
N VAL A 186 -18.60 38.92 -9.67
CA VAL A 186 -19.47 37.80 -10.05
C VAL A 186 -18.63 36.65 -10.57
N ARG A 187 -17.56 36.94 -11.32
CA ARG A 187 -16.62 35.93 -11.80
C ARG A 187 -15.95 35.21 -10.65
N GLU A 188 -15.36 35.93 -9.71
CA GLU A 188 -14.64 35.32 -8.59
C GLU A 188 -15.56 34.48 -7.69
N ILE A 189 -16.79 34.94 -7.42
CA ILE A 189 -17.78 34.12 -6.69
C ILE A 189 -18.12 32.86 -7.49
N VAL A 190 -18.43 33.00 -8.79
CA VAL A 190 -18.86 31.87 -9.61
C VAL A 190 -17.76 30.81 -9.74
N LEU A 191 -16.50 31.23 -9.90
CA LEU A 191 -15.35 30.34 -9.98
C LEU A 191 -15.07 29.68 -8.62
N GLY A 192 -14.95 30.46 -7.54
CA GLY A 192 -14.67 29.90 -6.21
C GLY A 192 -15.74 28.92 -5.73
N GLU A 193 -17.03 29.20 -6.01
CA GLU A 193 -18.09 28.22 -5.74
C GLU A 193 -17.97 26.95 -6.60
N LYS A 194 -17.50 27.05 -7.85
CA LYS A 194 -17.28 25.87 -8.70
C LYS A 194 -16.09 25.03 -8.21
N ASP A 195 -15.05 25.68 -7.72
CA ASP A 195 -13.88 25.01 -7.13
C ASP A 195 -14.29 24.23 -5.88
N ILE A 196 -15.14 24.81 -5.02
CA ILE A 196 -15.68 24.13 -3.84
C ILE A 196 -16.52 22.90 -4.21
N GLU A 197 -17.38 23.01 -5.22
CA GLU A 197 -18.12 21.83 -5.72
C GLU A 197 -17.15 20.72 -6.15
N THR A 198 -16.13 21.08 -6.91
CA THR A 198 -15.12 20.15 -7.43
C THR A 198 -14.32 19.52 -6.30
N ALA A 199 -13.90 20.32 -5.32
CA ALA A 199 -13.20 19.87 -4.12
C ALA A 199 -14.05 18.87 -3.32
N ALA A 200 -15.34 19.14 -3.14
CA ALA A 200 -16.26 18.25 -2.44
C ALA A 200 -16.46 16.91 -3.18
N GLU A 201 -16.51 16.92 -4.51
CA GLU A 201 -16.57 15.69 -5.32
C GLU A 201 -15.27 14.89 -5.25
N ILE A 202 -14.12 15.57 -5.32
CA ILE A 202 -12.80 14.95 -5.17
C ILE A 202 -12.67 14.34 -3.78
N ALA A 203 -13.01 15.07 -2.72
CA ALA A 203 -13.00 14.59 -1.34
C ALA A 203 -13.82 13.30 -1.19
N SER A 204 -15.05 13.30 -1.73
CA SER A 204 -15.93 12.13 -1.71
C SER A 204 -15.32 10.92 -2.44
N LYS A 205 -14.75 11.12 -3.63
CA LYS A 205 -14.09 10.04 -4.40
C LYS A 205 -12.83 9.52 -3.70
N ILE A 206 -12.01 10.39 -3.13
CA ILE A 206 -10.81 10.00 -2.37
C ILE A 206 -11.23 9.14 -1.17
N SER A 207 -12.24 9.58 -0.42
CA SER A 207 -12.74 8.82 0.74
C SER A 207 -13.22 7.42 0.36
N GLU A 208 -14.00 7.31 -0.71
CA GLU A 208 -14.49 6.03 -1.23
C GLU A 208 -13.34 5.13 -1.68
N LEU A 209 -12.42 5.64 -2.52
CA LEU A 209 -11.29 4.87 -3.03
C LEU A 209 -10.35 4.41 -1.93
N CYS A 210 -10.03 5.29 -0.98
CA CYS A 210 -9.16 4.93 0.14
C CYS A 210 -9.81 3.90 1.07
N SER A 211 -11.13 3.98 1.30
CA SER A 211 -11.89 2.99 2.08
C SER A 211 -12.02 1.63 1.37
N GLN A 212 -12.03 1.62 0.04
CA GLN A 212 -11.99 0.38 -0.74
C GLN A 212 -10.57 -0.21 -0.74
N LEU A 213 -9.56 0.63 -0.92
CA LEU A 213 -8.16 0.23 -0.97
C LEU A 213 -7.68 -0.32 0.37
N SER A 214 -8.10 0.27 1.49
CA SER A 214 -7.76 -0.24 2.83
C SER A 214 -8.28 -1.67 3.08
N LYS A 215 -9.35 -2.08 2.39
CA LYS A 215 -9.94 -3.43 2.49
C LYS A 215 -9.36 -4.41 1.48
N LEU A 216 -9.00 -3.92 0.29
CA LEU A 216 -8.50 -4.76 -0.81
C LEU A 216 -6.98 -4.97 -0.74
N ASP A 217 -6.23 -3.89 -0.51
CA ASP A 217 -4.77 -3.90 -0.46
C ASP A 217 -4.27 -2.84 0.54
N PRO A 218 -4.18 -3.20 1.83
CA PRO A 218 -3.66 -2.34 2.90
C PRO A 218 -2.27 -1.76 2.60
N SER A 219 -1.42 -2.49 1.87
CA SER A 219 -0.06 -2.05 1.55
C SER A 219 -0.08 -0.88 0.55
N GLN A 220 -0.98 -0.91 -0.43
CA GLN A 220 -1.17 0.18 -1.38
C GLN A 220 -1.89 1.35 -0.72
N TYR A 221 -2.81 1.07 0.21
CA TYR A 221 -3.43 2.10 1.04
C TYR A 221 -2.37 2.90 1.81
N GLU A 222 -1.43 2.24 2.48
CA GLU A 222 -0.37 2.93 3.23
C GLU A 222 0.52 3.80 2.32
N LYS A 223 0.71 3.39 1.05
CA LYS A 223 1.53 4.15 0.09
C LYS A 223 0.80 5.35 -0.52
N VAL A 224 -0.50 5.23 -0.78
CA VAL A 224 -1.26 6.21 -1.57
C VAL A 224 -2.14 7.11 -0.70
N CYS A 225 -2.80 6.53 0.29
CA CYS A 225 -3.83 7.19 1.08
C CYS A 225 -3.30 7.77 2.39
N ARG A 226 -2.23 7.18 2.95
CA ARG A 226 -1.59 7.67 4.17
C ARG A 226 -1.22 9.13 4.05
N ILE A 227 -1.42 9.85 5.14
CA ILE A 227 -1.27 11.29 5.18
C ILE A 227 -0.05 11.66 6.00
N GLU A 228 0.78 12.52 5.40
CA GLU A 228 1.81 13.27 6.12
C GLU A 228 1.54 14.77 5.93
N GLY A 229 1.75 15.58 6.97
CA GLY A 229 1.73 17.05 6.85
C GLY A 229 0.37 17.74 7.04
N ASP A 230 0.07 18.70 6.17
CA ASP A 230 -0.97 19.72 6.27
C ASP A 230 -2.30 19.36 5.59
N ALA A 231 -2.59 18.06 5.43
CA ALA A 231 -3.83 17.62 4.79
C ALA A 231 -5.09 18.05 5.56
N PRO A 232 -6.27 18.04 4.90
CA PRO A 232 -7.54 18.39 5.53
C PRO A 232 -7.87 17.50 6.73
N ASP A 233 -8.57 18.06 7.72
CA ASP A 233 -8.85 17.36 8.98
C ASP A 233 -9.75 16.13 8.79
N TRP A 234 -10.70 16.18 7.84
CA TRP A 234 -11.53 15.02 7.51
C TRP A 234 -10.69 13.85 6.98
N ARG A 235 -9.62 14.14 6.23
CA ARG A 235 -8.75 13.12 5.64
C ARG A 235 -7.90 12.48 6.72
N LYS A 236 -7.36 13.28 7.67
CA LYS A 236 -6.64 12.78 8.86
C LYS A 236 -7.53 11.89 9.72
N LYS A 237 -8.80 12.27 9.88
CA LYS A 237 -9.78 11.47 10.60
C LYS A 237 -10.03 10.13 9.89
N LEU A 238 -10.24 10.14 8.57
CA LEU A 238 -10.41 8.93 7.78
C LEU A 238 -9.20 8.00 7.89
N ASP A 239 -7.98 8.54 7.79
CA ASP A 239 -6.73 7.79 7.93
C ASP A 239 -6.63 7.12 9.31
N LYS A 240 -6.96 7.86 10.36
CA LYS A 240 -7.01 7.34 11.72
C LYS A 240 -8.04 6.23 11.88
N ASP A 241 -9.27 6.44 11.39
CA ASP A 241 -10.36 5.46 11.54
C ASP A 241 -10.01 4.15 10.81
N LEU A 242 -9.46 4.23 9.60
CA LEU A 242 -9.01 3.07 8.82
C LEU A 242 -7.80 2.38 9.47
N THR A 243 -6.85 3.14 10.01
CA THR A 243 -5.70 2.58 10.74
C THR A 243 -6.13 1.87 12.03
N GLU A 244 -7.14 2.38 12.74
CA GLU A 244 -7.71 1.73 13.93
C GLU A 244 -8.39 0.41 13.58
N GLU A 245 -9.13 0.35 12.47
CA GLU A 245 -9.71 -0.90 11.95
C GLU A 245 -8.64 -1.92 11.58
N GLN A 246 -7.61 -1.51 10.82
CA GLN A 246 -6.47 -2.35 10.47
C GLN A 246 -5.75 -2.87 11.71
N ARG A 247 -5.53 -2.01 12.72
CA ARG A 247 -4.92 -2.43 13.98
C ARG A 247 -5.77 -3.44 14.74
N ALA A 248 -7.08 -3.26 14.78
CA ALA A 248 -7.98 -4.21 15.44
C ALA A 248 -7.98 -5.57 14.73
N GLU A 249 -7.98 -5.57 13.40
CA GLU A 249 -7.83 -6.78 12.60
C GLU A 249 -6.48 -7.46 12.83
N ALA A 250 -5.40 -6.68 12.85
CA ALA A 250 -4.05 -7.16 13.08
C ALA A 250 -3.94 -7.80 14.49
N LEU A 251 -4.53 -7.19 15.53
CA LEU A 251 -4.57 -7.77 16.87
C LEU A 251 -5.36 -9.10 16.90
N LYS A 252 -6.47 -9.18 16.18
CA LYS A 252 -7.24 -10.43 16.07
C LYS A 252 -6.45 -11.51 15.33
N PHE A 253 -5.78 -11.14 14.23
CA PHE A 253 -4.87 -12.03 13.51
C PHE A 253 -3.78 -12.54 14.44
N GLY A 254 -3.15 -11.65 15.20
CA GLY A 254 -2.13 -12.02 16.17
C GLY A 254 -2.63 -12.94 17.28
N GLU A 255 -3.83 -12.70 17.80
CA GLU A 255 -4.46 -13.58 18.81
C GLU A 255 -4.69 -14.99 18.25
N ILE A 256 -5.21 -15.10 17.01
CA ILE A 256 -5.40 -16.40 16.34
C ILE A 256 -4.05 -17.10 16.18
N MET A 257 -3.05 -16.41 15.63
CA MET A 257 -1.72 -17.00 15.41
C MET A 257 -1.06 -17.43 16.72
N SER A 258 -1.15 -16.63 17.79
CA SER A 258 -0.67 -17.00 19.14
C SER A 258 -1.29 -18.31 19.60
N GLN A 259 -2.62 -18.45 19.48
CA GLN A 259 -3.33 -19.67 19.89
C GLN A 259 -2.91 -20.88 19.04
N CYS A 260 -2.71 -20.68 17.73
CA CYS A 260 -2.21 -21.71 16.83
C CYS A 260 -0.83 -22.21 17.28
N PHE A 261 0.12 -21.29 17.54
CA PHE A 261 1.47 -21.66 17.94
C PHE A 261 1.55 -22.26 19.35
N GLU A 262 0.76 -21.77 20.30
CA GLU A 262 0.71 -22.31 21.67
C GLU A 262 0.17 -23.73 21.73
N THR A 263 -0.69 -24.12 20.77
CA THR A 263 -1.37 -25.41 20.76
C THR A 263 -0.84 -26.35 19.67
N ALA A 264 0.29 -26.02 19.05
CA ALA A 264 0.84 -26.75 17.90
C ALA A 264 -0.20 -26.99 16.80
N GLY A 265 -1.12 -26.04 16.59
CA GLY A 265 -2.19 -26.13 15.59
C GLY A 265 -3.49 -26.80 16.05
N GLN A 266 -3.56 -27.41 17.25
CA GLN A 266 -4.76 -28.17 17.68
C GLN A 266 -6.03 -27.31 17.81
N ASN A 267 -5.89 -26.05 18.25
CA ASN A 267 -7.02 -25.13 18.44
C ASN A 267 -6.92 -23.92 17.51
N CYS A 268 -6.31 -24.10 16.35
CA CYS A 268 -6.08 -23.02 15.40
C CYS A 268 -7.36 -22.68 14.63
N LYS A 269 -7.79 -21.42 14.70
CA LYS A 269 -9.03 -20.94 14.04
C LYS A 269 -8.74 -20.27 12.71
N CYS A 270 -8.18 -21.03 11.78
CA CYS A 270 -7.74 -20.49 10.49
C CYS A 270 -8.88 -19.84 9.69
N GLU A 271 -10.13 -20.29 9.86
CA GLU A 271 -11.31 -19.73 9.21
C GLU A 271 -11.70 -18.32 9.70
N GLU A 272 -11.18 -17.87 10.84
CA GLU A 272 -11.43 -16.52 11.36
C GLU A 272 -10.44 -15.46 10.83
N ILE A 273 -9.42 -15.88 10.06
CA ILE A 273 -8.43 -15.02 9.42
C ILE A 273 -9.06 -14.35 8.19
N SER A 274 -9.02 -13.02 8.13
CA SER A 274 -9.63 -12.24 7.04
C SER A 274 -8.96 -12.45 5.67
N TYR A 275 -7.72 -12.94 5.66
CA TYR A 275 -6.88 -13.14 4.47
C TYR A 275 -7.05 -14.55 3.91
N PRO A 276 -7.71 -14.74 2.76
CA PRO A 276 -8.06 -16.07 2.26
C PRO A 276 -6.83 -16.97 2.02
N ASP A 277 -5.79 -16.44 1.40
CA ASP A 277 -4.57 -17.20 1.10
C ASP A 277 -3.84 -17.64 2.38
N PHE A 278 -3.82 -16.78 3.41
CA PHE A 278 -3.29 -17.13 4.73
C PHE A 278 -4.18 -18.09 5.49
N ALA A 279 -5.49 -17.94 5.43
CA ALA A 279 -6.45 -18.85 6.05
C ALA A 279 -6.28 -20.26 5.46
N GLU A 280 -6.11 -20.36 4.14
CA GLU A 280 -5.83 -21.62 3.45
C GLU A 280 -4.48 -22.20 3.88
N ALA A 281 -3.39 -21.43 3.84
CA ALA A 281 -2.07 -21.87 4.27
C ALA A 281 -2.08 -22.32 5.75
N CYS A 282 -2.72 -21.55 6.62
CA CYS A 282 -2.94 -21.88 8.04
C CYS A 282 -3.67 -23.22 8.18
N SER A 283 -4.74 -23.45 7.39
CA SER A 283 -5.53 -24.67 7.47
C SER A 283 -4.75 -25.94 7.09
N ILE A 284 -3.69 -25.78 6.27
CA ILE A 284 -2.76 -26.84 5.90
C ILE A 284 -1.65 -26.98 6.96
N ALA A 285 -1.09 -25.86 7.41
CA ALA A 285 0.01 -25.81 8.37
C ALA A 285 -0.40 -26.33 9.76
N ALA A 286 -1.57 -25.95 10.27
CA ALA A 286 -2.02 -26.30 11.62
C ALA A 286 -2.04 -27.83 11.89
N PRO A 287 -2.67 -28.67 11.05
CA PRO A 287 -2.63 -30.13 11.27
C PRO A 287 -1.23 -30.73 11.07
N LEU A 288 -0.42 -30.19 10.17
CA LEU A 288 0.97 -30.63 9.99
C LEU A 288 1.81 -30.31 11.23
N ALA A 289 1.64 -29.13 11.82
CA ALA A 289 2.28 -28.74 13.08
C ALA A 289 1.88 -29.67 14.23
N THR A 290 0.60 -30.06 14.32
CA THR A 290 0.15 -31.02 15.34
C THR A 290 0.80 -32.38 15.15
N ALA A 291 0.83 -32.90 13.93
CA ALA A 291 1.47 -34.18 13.62
C ALA A 291 2.98 -34.15 13.86
N CYS A 292 3.64 -33.04 13.53
CA CYS A 292 5.06 -32.84 13.75
C CYS A 292 5.38 -32.80 15.26
N GLU A 293 4.84 -31.81 16.00
CA GLU A 293 5.26 -31.56 17.39
C GLU A 293 4.68 -32.58 18.40
N ILE A 294 3.44 -33.04 18.20
CA ILE A 294 2.74 -33.89 19.18
C ILE A 294 2.86 -35.37 18.81
N GLU A 295 2.74 -35.70 17.53
CA GLU A 295 2.81 -37.09 17.07
C GLU A 295 4.24 -37.52 16.72
N ASN A 296 5.21 -36.59 16.66
CA ASN A 296 6.60 -36.82 16.26
C ASN A 296 6.70 -37.43 14.84
N ASN A 297 5.88 -36.93 13.92
CA ASN A 297 5.87 -37.37 12.52
C ASN A 297 6.84 -36.52 11.68
N GLU A 298 8.05 -37.03 11.46
CA GLU A 298 9.10 -36.37 10.67
C GLU A 298 8.66 -35.98 9.25
N ASP A 299 7.87 -36.82 8.58
CA ASP A 299 7.37 -36.51 7.22
C ASP A 299 6.41 -35.30 7.25
N ALA A 300 5.70 -35.08 8.35
CA ALA A 300 4.85 -33.92 8.53
C ALA A 300 5.67 -32.65 8.85
N CYS A 301 6.79 -32.79 9.56
CA CYS A 301 7.74 -31.71 9.77
C CYS A 301 8.37 -31.25 8.44
N GLU A 302 8.83 -32.20 7.59
CA GLU A 302 9.39 -31.87 6.27
C GLU A 302 8.36 -31.18 5.36
N GLN A 303 7.10 -31.65 5.38
CA GLN A 303 6.01 -30.99 4.65
C GLN A 303 5.67 -29.60 5.18
N LEU A 304 5.79 -29.38 6.50
CA LEU A 304 5.56 -28.08 7.10
C LEU A 304 6.68 -27.11 6.73
N ASP A 305 7.93 -27.58 6.70
CA ASP A 305 9.11 -26.79 6.27
C ASP A 305 9.06 -26.43 4.77
N ASP A 306 8.53 -27.34 3.93
CA ASP A 306 8.35 -27.13 2.49
C ASP A 306 7.12 -26.27 2.16
N LEU A 307 6.24 -25.98 3.13
CA LEU A 307 5.03 -25.20 2.91
C LEU A 307 5.39 -23.72 2.68
N GLU A 308 5.18 -23.24 1.46
CA GLU A 308 5.38 -21.84 1.13
C GLU A 308 4.25 -20.99 1.76
N MET A 309 4.61 -20.23 2.79
CA MET A 309 3.69 -19.27 3.41
C MET A 309 3.54 -18.05 2.49
N PRO A 310 2.31 -17.56 2.27
CA PRO A 310 2.09 -16.34 1.50
C PRO A 310 2.79 -15.13 2.15
N GLU A 311 3.01 -14.06 1.40
CA GLU A 311 3.60 -12.82 1.93
C GLU A 311 2.56 -12.06 2.77
N LEU A 312 2.91 -11.74 4.02
CA LEU A 312 2.04 -10.97 4.91
C LEU A 312 1.98 -9.51 4.47
N PRO A 313 0.78 -8.88 4.50
CA PRO A 313 0.67 -7.43 4.42
C PRO A 313 1.60 -6.73 5.42
N ASP A 314 2.25 -5.66 4.99
CA ASP A 314 3.27 -4.93 5.79
C ASP A 314 2.75 -4.55 7.19
N TYR A 315 1.50 -4.11 7.31
CA TYR A 315 0.89 -3.70 8.59
C TYR A 315 0.67 -4.87 9.58
N LEU A 316 0.68 -6.11 9.11
CA LEU A 316 0.65 -7.31 9.97
C LEU A 316 2.06 -7.75 10.40
N GLN A 317 3.12 -7.33 9.70
CA GLN A 317 4.48 -7.74 10.02
C GLN A 317 4.90 -7.26 11.41
N ASP A 318 4.58 -6.02 11.79
CA ASP A 318 4.88 -5.51 13.13
C ASP A 318 4.28 -6.39 14.25
N ILE A 319 3.09 -6.94 14.02
CA ILE A 319 2.43 -7.83 14.99
C ILE A 319 3.03 -9.22 14.98
N MET A 320 3.42 -9.73 13.81
CA MET A 320 4.14 -11.00 13.73
C MET A 320 5.51 -10.91 14.38
N ASP A 321 6.25 -9.82 14.17
CA ASP A 321 7.51 -9.54 14.85
C ASP A 321 7.31 -9.48 16.38
N GLU A 322 6.22 -8.86 16.86
CA GLU A 322 5.87 -8.84 18.28
C GLU A 322 5.54 -10.24 18.81
N LEU A 323 4.80 -11.05 18.03
CA LEU A 323 4.45 -12.43 18.35
C LEU A 323 5.66 -13.36 18.40
N GLU A 324 6.52 -13.30 17.39
CA GLU A 324 7.79 -14.02 17.34
C GLU A 324 8.67 -13.63 18.53
N GLY A 325 8.73 -12.33 18.85
CA GLY A 325 9.40 -11.82 20.04
C GLY A 325 8.83 -12.38 21.34
N GLY A 326 7.50 -12.41 21.50
CA GLY A 326 6.81 -12.90 22.70
C GLY A 326 6.91 -14.42 22.86
N MET A 327 6.79 -15.18 21.78
CA MET A 327 6.95 -16.63 21.77
C MET A 327 8.40 -17.06 21.97
N SER A 328 9.38 -16.21 21.64
CA SER A 328 10.78 -16.49 21.89
C SER A 328 11.06 -16.74 23.38
N GLU A 329 10.34 -16.12 24.31
CA GLU A 329 10.58 -16.34 25.75
C GLU A 329 10.10 -17.73 26.22
N SER A 330 9.03 -18.28 25.64
CA SER A 330 8.45 -19.57 26.04
C SER A 330 9.03 -20.74 25.23
N LYS A 331 9.31 -20.54 23.94
CA LYS A 331 9.97 -21.53 23.06
C LYS A 331 11.50 -21.55 23.16
N TYR A 332 12.12 -20.61 23.89
CA TYR A 332 13.58 -20.56 24.08
C TYR A 332 14.16 -21.93 24.52
N GLY A 333 13.41 -22.72 25.28
CA GLY A 333 13.84 -24.04 25.72
C GLY A 333 14.00 -25.11 24.63
N MET A 334 13.38 -24.97 23.44
CA MET A 334 13.42 -26.00 22.38
C MET A 334 14.44 -25.73 21.27
N PHE A 335 14.89 -24.48 21.11
CA PHE A 335 15.78 -24.07 20.01
C PHE A 335 17.03 -23.31 20.51
N LEU A 336 17.48 -23.62 21.73
CA LEU A 336 18.76 -23.11 22.19
C LEU A 336 19.88 -23.72 21.34
N PRO A 337 20.79 -22.91 20.74
CA PRO A 337 22.00 -23.46 20.14
C PRO A 337 22.71 -24.37 21.15
N PRO A 338 23.30 -25.50 20.73
CA PRO A 338 23.96 -26.44 21.63
C PRO A 338 24.97 -25.76 22.55
N GLU A 339 25.69 -24.73 22.05
CA GLU A 339 26.64 -23.96 22.83
C GLU A 339 26.00 -23.18 24.00
N CYS A 340 24.76 -22.72 23.82
CA CYS A 340 23.98 -22.07 24.86
C CYS A 340 23.36 -23.07 25.84
N GLU A 341 22.92 -24.24 25.35
CA GLU A 341 22.38 -25.31 26.19
C GLU A 341 23.48 -25.91 27.08
N ASP A 342 24.63 -26.22 26.49
CA ASP A 342 25.83 -26.72 27.18
C ASP A 342 26.34 -25.72 28.23
N ALA A 343 26.20 -24.41 27.95
CA ALA A 343 26.54 -23.35 28.88
C ALA A 343 25.42 -23.05 29.92
N GLY A 344 24.28 -23.74 29.83
CA GLY A 344 23.16 -23.62 30.77
C GLY A 344 22.43 -22.28 30.71
N ALA A 345 22.35 -21.65 29.54
CA ALA A 345 21.59 -20.42 29.35
C ALA A 345 20.10 -20.65 29.64
N LYS A 346 19.48 -19.74 30.41
CA LYS A 346 18.05 -19.81 30.77
C LYS A 346 17.22 -18.70 30.16
N SER A 347 17.87 -17.79 29.42
CA SER A 347 17.23 -16.63 28.83
C SER A 347 17.94 -16.23 27.54
N PRO A 348 17.25 -15.51 26.63
CA PRO A 348 17.86 -14.96 25.43
C PRO A 348 19.06 -14.09 25.70
N LYS A 349 18.96 -13.30 26.76
CA LYS A 349 20.04 -12.43 27.19
C LYS A 349 21.28 -13.19 27.66
N ASP A 350 21.11 -14.37 28.26
CA ASP A 350 22.24 -15.18 28.70
C ASP A 350 22.88 -15.93 27.52
N CYS A 351 22.06 -16.48 26.62
CA CYS A 351 22.56 -17.10 25.39
C CYS A 351 23.31 -16.08 24.51
N ALA A 352 22.76 -14.86 24.33
CA ALA A 352 23.45 -13.78 23.61
C ALA A 352 24.84 -13.47 24.19
N LYS A 353 25.01 -13.48 25.52
CA LYS A 353 26.33 -13.30 26.15
C LYS A 353 27.27 -14.46 25.88
N ILE A 354 26.78 -15.70 25.93
CA ILE A 354 27.57 -16.90 25.61
C ILE A 354 28.05 -16.82 24.17
N MET A 355 27.14 -16.50 23.24
CA MET A 355 27.46 -16.41 21.84
C MET A 355 28.43 -15.26 21.52
N ILE A 356 28.28 -14.09 22.17
CA ILE A 356 29.28 -13.01 22.09
C ILE A 356 30.65 -13.51 22.58
N ASN A 357 30.70 -14.21 23.72
CA ASN A 357 31.95 -14.72 24.27
C ASN A 357 32.62 -15.78 23.37
N THR A 358 31.83 -16.63 22.71
CA THR A 358 32.34 -17.74 21.91
C THR A 358 32.73 -17.32 20.50
N HIS A 359 31.93 -16.48 19.85
CA HIS A 359 32.02 -16.26 18.40
C HIS A 359 32.36 -14.82 17.99
N ALA A 360 32.18 -13.82 18.87
CA ALA A 360 32.53 -12.45 18.47
C ALA A 360 34.06 -12.29 18.33
N PRO A 361 34.53 -11.44 17.40
CA PRO A 361 35.95 -11.07 17.33
C PRO A 361 36.47 -10.58 18.69
N GLU A 362 37.71 -10.94 19.05
CA GLU A 362 38.28 -10.63 20.37
C GLU A 362 38.25 -9.12 20.68
N GLU A 363 38.37 -8.31 19.64
CA GLU A 363 38.36 -6.85 19.68
C GLU A 363 36.97 -6.28 20.01
N CYS A 364 35.90 -6.98 19.62
CA CYS A 364 34.52 -6.56 19.85
C CYS A 364 33.93 -7.09 21.16
N ARG A 365 34.36 -8.28 21.64
CA ARG A 365 33.84 -8.92 22.85
C ARG A 365 33.66 -7.97 24.05
N PRO A 366 34.69 -7.21 24.50
CA PRO A 366 34.56 -6.40 25.70
C PRO A 366 33.53 -5.28 25.53
N ALA A 367 33.44 -4.69 24.35
CA ALA A 367 32.48 -3.62 24.08
C ALA A 367 31.04 -4.14 23.99
N LEU A 368 30.84 -5.29 23.34
CA LEU A 368 29.53 -5.93 23.23
C LEU A 368 29.01 -6.36 24.60
N LEU A 369 29.86 -6.95 25.45
CA LEU A 369 29.49 -7.32 26.81
C LEU A 369 29.20 -6.09 27.69
N ALA A 370 29.99 -5.01 27.54
CA ALA A 370 29.79 -3.77 28.29
C ALA A 370 28.51 -3.03 27.88
N ALA A 371 28.16 -3.05 26.59
CA ALA A 371 26.95 -2.41 26.07
C ALA A 371 25.67 -3.14 26.45
N ASN A 372 25.76 -4.42 26.86
CA ASN A 372 24.61 -5.26 27.20
C ASN A 372 23.55 -5.19 26.08
N VAL A 373 24.00 -5.52 24.86
CA VAL A 373 23.22 -5.51 23.62
C VAL A 373 21.95 -6.36 23.78
N GLN A 374 20.80 -5.83 23.32
CA GLN A 374 19.51 -6.53 23.44
C GLN A 374 19.11 -7.30 22.17
N ASN A 375 19.66 -6.94 21.01
CA ASN A 375 19.37 -7.57 19.72
C ASN A 375 20.62 -7.61 18.81
N GLU A 376 20.61 -8.45 17.78
CA GLU A 376 21.76 -8.60 16.86
C GLU A 376 22.22 -7.27 16.26
N ARG A 377 21.24 -6.48 15.82
CA ARG A 377 21.47 -5.28 15.01
C ARG A 377 22.33 -4.27 15.77
N GLN A 378 22.00 -4.01 17.03
CA GLN A 378 22.80 -3.14 17.90
C GLN A 378 24.22 -3.69 18.09
N GLY A 379 24.38 -5.00 18.24
CA GLY A 379 25.70 -5.63 18.40
C GLY A 379 26.56 -5.50 17.15
N ARG A 380 25.96 -5.69 15.98
CA ARG A 380 26.61 -5.53 14.69
C ARG A 380 27.11 -4.10 14.50
N GLU A 381 26.29 -3.09 14.82
CA GLU A 381 26.66 -1.68 14.71
C GLU A 381 27.85 -1.31 15.62
N ILE A 382 27.85 -1.80 16.86
CA ILE A 382 28.97 -1.57 17.81
C ILE A 382 30.25 -2.21 17.31
N CYS A 383 30.19 -3.49 16.90
CA CYS A 383 31.37 -4.20 16.43
C CYS A 383 31.89 -3.63 15.09
N GLU A 384 30.99 -3.28 14.16
CA GLU A 384 31.36 -2.64 12.89
C GLU A 384 32.11 -1.34 13.12
N LYS A 385 31.68 -0.52 14.08
CA LYS A 385 32.40 0.70 14.45
C LYS A 385 33.82 0.41 14.97
N ILE A 386 33.97 -0.56 15.87
CA ILE A 386 35.28 -0.93 16.45
C ILE A 386 36.21 -1.49 15.38
N MET A 387 35.69 -2.40 14.56
CA MET A 387 36.43 -3.00 13.46
C MET A 387 36.84 -1.94 12.44
N PHE A 388 35.97 -0.96 12.16
CA PHE A 388 36.28 0.17 11.31
C PHE A 388 37.36 1.06 11.93
N GLU A 389 37.28 1.46 13.19
CA GLU A 389 38.32 2.28 13.84
C GLU A 389 39.71 1.61 13.82
N GLN A 390 39.77 0.28 13.89
CA GLN A 390 41.03 -0.45 13.88
C GLN A 390 41.57 -0.76 12.48
N ASN A 391 40.68 -0.92 11.49
CA ASN A 391 41.03 -1.38 10.15
C ASN A 391 40.66 -0.38 9.04
N ALA A 392 40.24 0.84 9.39
CA ALA A 392 39.86 1.86 8.43
C ALA A 392 41.06 2.18 7.52
N PRO A 393 40.84 2.29 6.20
CA PRO A 393 41.86 2.80 5.30
C PRO A 393 42.39 4.15 5.79
N PRO A 394 43.72 4.40 5.72
CA PRO A 394 44.31 5.63 6.21
C PRO A 394 43.70 6.87 5.55
N GLU A 395 43.27 6.77 4.29
CA GLU A 395 42.59 7.84 3.57
C GLU A 395 41.28 8.26 4.24
N CYS A 396 40.50 7.30 4.77
CA CYS A 396 39.26 7.59 5.49
C CYS A 396 39.54 8.15 6.89
N VAL A 397 40.59 7.69 7.57
CA VAL A 397 41.00 8.22 8.88
C VAL A 397 41.52 9.65 8.75
N GLU A 398 42.33 9.95 7.73
CA GLU A 398 42.83 11.29 7.43
C GLU A 398 41.69 12.25 7.04
N ALA A 399 40.65 11.75 6.37
CA ALA A 399 39.43 12.49 6.07
C ALA A 399 38.51 12.69 7.30
N GLY A 400 38.83 12.10 8.46
CA GLY A 400 38.03 12.20 9.68
C GLY A 400 36.72 11.40 9.62
N ILE A 401 36.63 10.40 8.76
CA ILE A 401 35.43 9.58 8.58
C ILE A 401 35.45 8.44 9.59
N THR A 402 34.36 8.25 10.34
CA THR A 402 34.25 7.24 11.41
C THR A 402 33.27 6.11 11.11
N ASN A 403 32.67 6.11 9.91
CA ASN A 403 31.65 5.13 9.50
C ASN A 403 32.05 4.46 8.18
N SER A 404 31.89 3.13 8.11
CA SER A 404 32.18 2.30 6.94
C SER A 404 31.45 2.75 5.67
N GLY A 405 30.17 3.12 5.79
CA GLY A 405 29.33 3.57 4.69
C GLY A 405 29.77 4.93 4.13
N GLU A 406 30.13 5.88 5.01
CA GLU A 406 30.69 7.17 4.58
C GLU A 406 32.07 7.01 3.96
N CYS A 407 32.89 6.09 4.48
CA CYS A 407 34.19 5.78 3.89
C CYS A 407 34.03 5.13 2.52
N GLY A 408 33.03 4.25 2.33
CA GLY A 408 32.67 3.71 1.02
C GLY A 408 32.32 4.80 0.00
N LYS A 409 31.50 5.78 0.41
CA LYS A 409 31.16 6.97 -0.40
C LYS A 409 32.40 7.77 -0.78
N TYR A 410 33.24 8.07 0.20
CA TYR A 410 34.47 8.82 0.01
C TYR A 410 35.45 8.10 -0.93
N MET A 411 35.69 6.82 -0.69
CA MET A 411 36.58 5.99 -1.51
C MET A 411 36.06 5.84 -2.93
N PHE A 412 34.74 5.74 -3.12
CA PHE A 412 34.15 5.75 -4.45
C PHE A 412 34.40 7.09 -5.14
N LYS A 413 34.13 8.22 -4.47
CA LYS A 413 34.36 9.54 -5.05
C LYS A 413 35.82 9.82 -5.44
N VAL A 414 36.78 9.30 -4.67
CA VAL A 414 38.21 9.50 -4.93
C VAL A 414 38.74 8.58 -6.04
N ASN A 415 38.18 7.37 -6.18
CA ASN A 415 38.73 6.34 -7.07
C ASN A 415 37.85 6.02 -8.29
N ALA A 416 36.60 6.47 -8.32
CA ALA A 416 35.70 6.21 -9.44
C ALA A 416 36.18 6.95 -10.69
N PRO A 417 36.05 6.33 -11.88
CA PRO A 417 36.26 7.02 -13.15
C PRO A 417 35.37 8.26 -13.24
N GLN A 418 35.90 9.34 -13.83
CA GLN A 418 35.18 10.61 -13.96
C GLN A 418 33.85 10.43 -14.71
N GLU A 419 33.81 9.49 -15.66
CA GLU A 419 32.63 9.16 -16.44
C GLU A 419 31.48 8.63 -15.58
N CYS A 420 31.77 7.91 -14.48
CA CYS A 420 30.75 7.46 -13.55
C CYS A 420 30.23 8.60 -12.65
N ILE A 421 31.13 9.49 -12.21
CA ILE A 421 30.76 10.69 -11.43
C ILE A 421 29.88 11.62 -12.30
N ASP A 422 30.26 11.81 -13.56
CA ASP A 422 29.51 12.62 -14.52
C ASP A 422 28.14 12.01 -14.86
N ALA A 423 28.03 10.68 -14.76
CA ALA A 423 26.76 9.95 -14.86
C ALA A 423 25.90 10.02 -13.59
N GLY A 424 26.32 10.78 -12.57
CA GLY A 424 25.56 10.98 -11.32
C GLY A 424 25.77 9.88 -10.29
N MET A 425 26.73 8.98 -10.48
CA MET A 425 27.09 7.96 -9.48
C MET A 425 28.13 8.56 -8.56
N ASP A 426 27.75 8.95 -7.34
CA ASP A 426 28.65 9.59 -6.37
C ASP A 426 29.00 8.67 -5.18
N GLY A 427 28.49 7.42 -5.21
CA GLY A 427 28.67 6.43 -4.16
C GLY A 427 27.59 6.52 -3.08
N SER A 428 26.67 7.50 -3.15
CA SER A 428 25.61 7.67 -2.17
C SER A 428 24.70 6.45 -2.06
N SER A 429 24.54 5.70 -3.16
CA SER A 429 23.83 4.42 -3.21
C SER A 429 24.79 3.23 -3.09
N LYS A 430 24.35 2.18 -2.40
CA LYS A 430 25.07 0.89 -2.30
C LYS A 430 25.25 0.22 -3.67
N THR A 431 24.45 0.58 -4.67
CA THR A 431 24.49 0.00 -6.02
C THR A 431 25.39 0.75 -6.99
N ASP A 432 25.87 1.95 -6.64
CA ASP A 432 26.68 2.80 -7.53
C ASP A 432 27.97 2.12 -8.04
N PRO A 433 28.73 1.34 -7.23
CA PRO A 433 29.89 0.63 -7.75
C PRO A 433 29.54 -0.40 -8.83
N MET A 434 28.38 -1.04 -8.71
CA MET A 434 27.90 -2.01 -9.68
C MET A 434 27.35 -1.31 -10.93
N ALA A 435 26.60 -0.22 -10.75
CA ALA A 435 26.09 0.60 -11.84
C ALA A 435 27.25 1.19 -12.66
N CYS A 436 28.29 1.70 -12.00
CA CYS A 436 29.49 2.23 -12.64
C CYS A 436 30.23 1.15 -13.43
N ARG A 437 30.41 -0.05 -12.85
CA ARG A 437 31.01 -1.17 -13.57
C ARG A 437 30.21 -1.52 -14.84
N LYS A 438 28.89 -1.62 -14.73
CA LYS A 438 28.00 -1.92 -15.86
C LYS A 438 28.03 -0.83 -16.92
N PHE A 439 28.09 0.44 -16.50
CA PHE A 439 28.21 1.60 -17.38
C PHE A 439 29.54 1.60 -18.13
N MET A 440 30.65 1.34 -17.44
CA MET A 440 31.96 1.22 -18.09
C MET A 440 31.99 0.01 -19.04
N GLU A 441 31.46 -1.14 -18.63
CA GLU A 441 31.35 -2.31 -19.49
C GLU A 441 30.53 -2.02 -20.76
N SER A 442 29.43 -1.26 -20.69
CA SER A 442 28.63 -0.93 -21.88
C SER A 442 29.34 0.06 -22.81
N GLN A 443 30.09 1.03 -22.27
CA GLN A 443 30.88 1.98 -23.06
C GLN A 443 32.03 1.28 -23.81
N PHE A 444 32.70 0.32 -23.17
CA PHE A 444 33.86 -0.37 -23.75
C PHE A 444 33.51 -1.66 -24.48
N SER A 445 32.32 -2.22 -24.30
CA SER A 445 31.78 -3.34 -25.10
C SER A 445 31.25 -2.87 -26.46
N GLY A 446 31.74 -1.73 -26.95
CA GLY A 446 31.34 -1.12 -28.21
C GLY A 446 31.17 -2.15 -29.31
N GLU A 447 30.14 -1.91 -30.11
CA GLU A 447 29.61 -2.68 -31.24
C GLU A 447 30.68 -3.05 -32.30
N GLY A 448 31.65 -3.86 -31.90
CA GLY A 448 32.45 -4.68 -32.78
C GLY A 448 31.54 -5.74 -33.38
N GLN A 449 30.85 -5.35 -34.43
CA GLN A 449 30.16 -6.24 -35.36
C GLN A 449 31.23 -7.15 -36.01
N GLY A 450 31.69 -8.17 -35.29
CA GLY A 450 32.80 -9.02 -35.71
C GLY A 450 33.48 -9.69 -34.52
N GLY A 451 32.81 -10.66 -33.90
CA GLY A 451 33.37 -11.46 -32.83
C GLY A 451 34.59 -12.29 -33.30
N CYS A 452 35.77 -11.90 -32.86
CA CYS A 452 36.88 -12.81 -32.64
C CYS A 452 37.17 -12.78 -31.13
N ALA A 453 37.11 -13.94 -30.47
CA ALA A 453 37.41 -14.05 -29.05
C ALA A 453 38.85 -13.58 -28.75
N PRO A 454 39.12 -12.97 -27.58
CA PRO A 454 40.47 -12.56 -27.23
C PRO A 454 41.38 -13.78 -27.13
N GLY A 455 42.33 -13.91 -28.07
CA GLY A 455 43.29 -15.00 -28.16
C GLY A 455 43.24 -15.85 -29.44
N THR A 456 42.24 -15.66 -30.31
CA THR A 456 42.19 -16.38 -31.60
C THR A 456 42.60 -15.49 -32.78
N VAL A 457 43.60 -15.96 -33.54
CA VAL A 457 44.08 -15.32 -34.77
C VAL A 457 43.04 -15.55 -35.87
N CYS A 458 42.36 -14.50 -36.30
CA CYS A 458 41.41 -14.57 -37.39
C CYS A 458 42.16 -14.63 -38.74
N VAL A 459 42.19 -15.84 -39.32
CA VAL A 459 42.84 -16.12 -40.61
C VAL A 459 41.93 -15.61 -41.74
N PRO A 460 42.39 -14.66 -42.59
CA PRO A 460 41.61 -14.21 -43.73
C PRO A 460 41.61 -15.31 -44.79
N GLY A 461 40.45 -15.92 -45.05
CA GLY A 461 40.30 -16.85 -46.18
C GLY A 461 39.38 -18.05 -45.98
N SER A 462 38.74 -18.26 -44.83
CA SER A 462 37.71 -19.30 -44.71
C SER A 462 36.42 -18.83 -45.39
N GLN A 463 36.24 -19.35 -46.60
CA GLN A 463 35.11 -19.16 -47.49
C GLN A 463 33.86 -19.88 -46.92
N TRP A 464 33.27 -19.35 -45.84
CA TRP A 464 31.92 -19.72 -45.45
C TRP A 464 30.95 -18.74 -46.09
N ALA A 465 30.07 -19.29 -46.93
CA ALA A 465 29.16 -18.56 -47.79
C ALA A 465 28.21 -17.64 -46.99
N PRO A 466 27.99 -16.39 -47.45
CA PRO A 466 27.01 -15.51 -46.85
C PRO A 466 25.60 -15.94 -47.29
N GLY A 467 24.80 -16.41 -46.33
CA GLY A 467 23.37 -16.66 -46.52
C GLY A 467 22.98 -18.12 -46.37
N THR A 468 22.42 -18.45 -45.20
CA THR A 468 21.53 -19.60 -44.83
C THR A 468 21.82 -20.21 -43.44
N GLY A 469 22.60 -19.56 -42.58
CA GLY A 469 22.53 -19.80 -41.14
C GLY A 469 21.55 -18.82 -40.48
N PRO A 470 20.54 -19.26 -39.70
CA PRO A 470 19.68 -18.34 -38.97
C PRO A 470 20.53 -17.55 -37.97
N ASN A 471 20.41 -16.23 -38.07
CA ASN A 471 21.20 -15.25 -37.35
C ASN A 471 20.82 -15.31 -35.85
N MET A 472 21.62 -16.01 -35.04
CA MET A 472 21.38 -16.32 -33.61
C MET A 472 21.31 -15.12 -32.65
N ARG A 473 21.37 -13.87 -33.12
CA ARG A 473 21.44 -12.68 -32.25
C ARG A 473 20.21 -11.77 -32.22
N ASN A 474 19.14 -12.10 -32.95
CA ASN A 474 17.93 -11.27 -33.00
C ASN A 474 16.62 -12.01 -32.64
N SER A 475 16.68 -13.17 -32.00
CA SER A 475 15.49 -14.02 -31.72
C SER A 475 14.63 -13.57 -30.53
N GLY A 476 14.52 -12.27 -30.33
CA GLY A 476 13.61 -11.63 -29.38
C GLY A 476 13.11 -10.29 -29.93
N GLY A 477 12.87 -10.22 -31.25
CA GLY A 477 12.22 -9.05 -31.84
C GLY A 477 10.85 -8.87 -31.20
N ASP A 478 10.48 -7.62 -30.91
CA ASP A 478 9.22 -7.28 -30.26
C ASP A 478 8.03 -7.66 -31.14
N CYS A 479 7.56 -8.91 -31.02
CA CYS A 479 6.40 -9.39 -31.77
C CYS A 479 5.16 -8.53 -31.43
N LYS A 480 5.14 -7.83 -30.29
CA LYS A 480 4.04 -6.96 -29.87
C LYS A 480 3.89 -5.73 -30.78
N SER A 481 4.98 -5.24 -31.37
CA SER A 481 4.97 -4.07 -32.24
C SER A 481 4.50 -4.34 -33.68
N ILE A 482 4.22 -5.61 -34.04
CA ILE A 482 3.77 -5.98 -35.38
C ILE A 482 2.27 -5.68 -35.53
N SER A 483 1.91 -4.66 -36.31
CA SER A 483 0.52 -4.22 -36.48
C SER A 483 -0.38 -5.27 -37.13
N ASP A 484 0.16 -6.08 -38.05
CA ASP A 484 -0.59 -7.14 -38.75
C ASP A 484 -0.79 -8.39 -37.86
N PRO A 485 -2.03 -8.81 -37.56
CA PRO A 485 -2.30 -9.92 -36.64
C PRO A 485 -1.75 -11.27 -37.12
N MET A 486 -1.73 -11.53 -38.42
CA MET A 486 -1.25 -12.80 -38.98
C MET A 486 0.29 -12.88 -38.92
N LYS A 487 0.97 -11.77 -39.25
CA LYS A 487 2.44 -11.70 -39.09
C LYS A 487 2.87 -11.71 -37.63
N ARG A 488 2.05 -11.14 -36.73
CA ARG A 488 2.26 -11.21 -35.30
C ARG A 488 2.16 -12.64 -34.79
N LEU A 489 1.16 -13.39 -35.26
CA LEU A 489 1.00 -14.81 -34.94
C LEU A 489 2.17 -15.64 -35.47
N GLU A 490 2.59 -15.45 -36.73
CA GLU A 490 3.78 -16.11 -37.30
C GLU A 490 5.07 -15.80 -36.50
N CYS A 491 5.21 -14.59 -35.95
CA CYS A 491 6.31 -14.20 -35.07
C CYS A 491 6.32 -15.02 -33.76
N TYR A 492 5.15 -15.18 -33.12
CA TYR A 492 5.00 -16.01 -31.92
C TYR A 492 5.17 -17.51 -32.21
N GLU A 493 4.66 -18.01 -33.34
CA GLU A 493 4.85 -19.39 -33.77
C GLU A 493 6.33 -19.71 -34.06
N GLY A 494 7.05 -18.78 -34.69
CA GLY A 494 8.50 -18.90 -34.90
C GLY A 494 9.30 -18.92 -33.59
N ALA A 495 8.90 -18.12 -32.60
CA ALA A 495 9.54 -18.10 -31.27
C ALA A 495 9.29 -19.40 -30.49
N THR A 496 8.08 -19.97 -30.60
CA THR A 496 7.71 -21.19 -29.85
C THR A 496 8.28 -22.48 -30.46
N GLN A 497 8.47 -22.57 -31.78
CA GLN A 497 9.15 -23.70 -32.41
C GLN A 497 10.60 -23.86 -31.92
N TYR A 498 11.26 -22.77 -31.53
CA TYR A 498 12.62 -22.81 -30.98
C TYR A 498 12.67 -23.42 -29.57
N VAL A 499 11.66 -23.16 -28.73
CA VAL A 499 11.56 -23.71 -27.37
C VAL A 499 11.33 -25.23 -27.40
N GLN A 500 10.59 -25.73 -28.39
CA GLN A 500 10.44 -27.18 -28.58
C GLN A 500 11.73 -27.87 -29.01
N GLY A 501 12.56 -27.22 -29.82
CA GLY A 501 13.90 -27.71 -30.19
C GLY A 501 14.85 -27.80 -28.99
N TYR A 502 14.89 -26.75 -28.16
CA TYR A 502 15.74 -26.70 -26.97
C TYR A 502 15.38 -27.76 -25.93
N ARG A 503 14.08 -28.07 -25.78
CA ARG A 503 13.63 -29.13 -24.87
C ARG A 503 14.13 -30.52 -25.30
N ASN A 504 14.18 -30.78 -26.61
CA ASN A 504 14.67 -32.04 -27.14
C ASN A 504 16.20 -32.16 -27.00
N ASP A 505 16.95 -31.09 -27.29
CA ASP A 505 18.42 -31.07 -27.16
C ASP A 505 18.88 -31.14 -25.69
N PHE A 506 18.15 -30.52 -24.77
CA PHE A 506 18.42 -30.61 -23.34
C PHE A 506 18.17 -32.03 -22.82
N GLN A 507 17.06 -32.67 -23.22
CA GLN A 507 16.75 -34.05 -22.85
C GLN A 507 17.79 -35.04 -23.42
N GLU A 508 18.25 -34.81 -24.65
CA GLU A 508 19.26 -35.68 -25.29
C GLU A 508 20.65 -35.52 -24.66
N ASN A 509 21.02 -34.31 -24.22
CA ASN A 509 22.29 -34.07 -23.53
C ASN A 509 22.27 -34.52 -22.07
N PHE A 510 21.13 -34.39 -21.38
CA PHE A 510 20.98 -34.87 -20.00
C PHE A 510 21.15 -36.40 -19.91
N ASN A 511 20.72 -37.13 -20.94
CA ASN A 511 20.90 -38.59 -21.04
C ASN A 511 22.32 -39.04 -21.44
N LYS A 512 23.19 -38.11 -21.88
CA LYS A 512 24.58 -38.40 -22.32
C LYS A 512 25.65 -38.06 -21.27
N ILE A 513 25.26 -37.49 -20.12
CA ILE A 513 26.20 -37.19 -19.03
C ILE A 513 26.47 -38.48 -18.23
N ASP A 514 27.59 -39.14 -18.53
CA ASP A 514 28.18 -40.18 -17.69
C ASP A 514 28.50 -39.57 -16.31
N ARG A 515 27.81 -40.06 -15.26
CA ARG A 515 28.09 -39.67 -13.88
C ARG A 515 29.51 -40.12 -13.50
N PRO A 516 30.39 -39.24 -13.00
CA PRO A 516 31.70 -39.67 -12.50
C PRO A 516 31.52 -40.61 -11.30
N GLN A 517 32.21 -41.75 -11.35
CA GLN A 517 32.26 -42.71 -10.25
C GLN A 517 32.79 -42.03 -8.98
N PHE A 518 31.93 -41.93 -7.97
CA PHE A 518 32.31 -41.58 -6.62
C PHE A 518 33.19 -42.69 -6.03
N ASP A 519 34.35 -42.32 -5.49
CA ASP A 519 35.31 -43.22 -4.84
C ASP A 519 34.70 -43.81 -3.56
N VAL A 520 34.51 -45.13 -3.54
CA VAL A 520 33.68 -45.88 -2.57
C VAL A 520 34.43 -46.22 -1.27
N ASN A 521 35.65 -45.73 -1.05
CA ASN A 521 36.49 -46.16 0.07
C ASN A 521 36.57 -45.22 1.29
N ARG A 522 35.73 -44.18 1.36
CA ARG A 522 35.64 -43.27 2.53
C ARG A 522 34.51 -43.51 3.58
N PRO A 523 33.67 -44.57 3.57
CA PRO A 523 32.63 -44.73 4.61
C PRO A 523 33.10 -45.30 5.97
N GLN A 524 34.18 -46.09 6.01
CA GLN A 524 34.45 -46.93 7.20
C GLN A 524 34.87 -46.16 8.46
N GLU A 525 35.56 -45.02 8.34
CA GLU A 525 35.98 -44.23 9.52
C GLU A 525 34.82 -43.44 10.15
N PHE A 526 33.78 -43.12 9.36
CA PHE A 526 32.63 -42.38 9.86
C PHE A 526 31.63 -43.31 10.57
N GLU A 527 31.35 -44.49 9.99
CA GLU A 527 30.51 -45.52 10.63
C GLU A 527 31.12 -46.03 11.95
N GLN A 528 32.43 -46.26 12.01
CA GLN A 528 33.09 -46.70 13.25
C GLN A 528 32.97 -45.66 14.38
N ARG A 529 33.06 -44.37 14.03
CA ARG A 529 32.95 -43.27 15.01
C ARG A 529 31.51 -43.07 15.48
N TYR A 530 30.52 -43.43 14.64
CA TYR A 530 29.10 -43.40 14.99
C TYR A 530 28.71 -44.60 15.88
N GLU A 531 29.17 -45.81 15.55
CA GLU A 531 28.93 -47.02 16.35
C GLU A 531 29.59 -46.96 17.74
N GLU A 532 30.79 -46.37 17.86
CA GLU A 532 31.46 -46.18 19.16
C GLU A 532 30.68 -45.24 20.09
N ARG A 533 30.08 -44.18 19.53
CA ARG A 533 29.25 -43.23 20.27
C ARG A 533 27.94 -43.88 20.72
N PHE A 534 27.29 -44.61 19.82
CA PHE A 534 26.07 -45.35 20.12
C PHE A 534 26.27 -46.41 21.22
N ARG A 535 27.43 -47.06 21.27
CA ARG A 535 27.78 -48.00 22.35
C ARG A 535 28.01 -47.34 23.70
N GLN A 536 28.58 -46.14 23.74
CA GLN A 536 28.83 -45.43 25.00
C GLN A 536 27.53 -44.95 25.65
N ASP A 537 26.56 -44.51 24.84
CA ASP A 537 25.34 -43.92 25.36
C ASP A 537 24.29 -44.96 25.81
N TYR A 538 24.30 -46.16 25.21
CA TYR A 538 23.25 -47.18 25.46
C TYR A 538 23.68 -48.41 26.28
N GLN A 539 24.91 -48.48 26.81
CA GLN A 539 25.33 -49.54 27.73
C GLN A 539 25.44 -49.09 29.20
N GLN A 540 24.39 -48.45 29.72
CA GLN A 540 24.17 -48.44 31.17
C GLN A 540 23.31 -49.66 31.54
N PRO A 541 23.72 -50.52 32.50
CA PRO A 541 22.93 -51.68 32.90
C PRO A 541 21.68 -51.21 33.64
N TYR A 542 20.50 -51.42 33.06
CA TYR A 542 19.22 -51.37 33.76
C TYR A 542 19.30 -52.29 34.99
N GLN A 543 19.39 -51.71 36.18
CA GLN A 543 19.19 -52.44 37.42
C GLN A 543 17.72 -52.86 37.51
N GLN A 544 17.53 -54.18 37.59
CA GLN A 544 16.26 -54.83 37.91
C GLN A 544 15.67 -54.26 39.20
N GLY A 545 14.58 -53.50 39.07
CA GLY A 545 13.67 -53.15 40.14
C GLY A 545 12.31 -53.82 39.89
N ASP A 546 11.82 -54.54 40.89
CA ASP A 546 10.66 -55.42 40.86
C ASP A 546 9.36 -54.76 40.37
N PHE A 547 8.77 -55.32 39.31
CA PHE A 547 7.36 -55.11 38.97
C PHE A 547 6.61 -56.44 39.04
N GLN A 548 5.92 -56.65 40.17
CA GLN A 548 4.97 -57.75 40.34
C GLN A 548 3.65 -57.43 39.63
N GLY A 549 3.30 -58.29 38.67
CA GLY A 549 1.96 -58.84 38.48
C GLY A 549 0.81 -57.87 38.17
N GLY A 550 0.63 -57.54 36.90
CA GLY A 550 -0.64 -57.08 36.34
C GLY A 550 -0.82 -57.64 34.92
N GLN A 551 -1.82 -58.51 34.72
CA GLN A 551 -2.17 -59.04 33.39
C GLN A 551 -2.72 -57.92 32.51
N PHE A 552 -2.05 -57.64 31.39
CA PHE A 552 -2.53 -56.72 30.37
C PHE A 552 -3.42 -57.49 29.38
N GLN A 553 -4.71 -57.11 29.29
CA GLN A 553 -5.62 -57.54 28.22
C GLN A 553 -5.64 -56.46 27.13
N PRO A 554 -5.42 -56.80 25.84
CA PRO A 554 -5.52 -55.83 24.76
C PRO A 554 -7.00 -55.45 24.50
N PRO A 555 -7.31 -54.17 24.21
CA PRO A 555 -8.66 -53.77 23.87
C PRO A 555 -9.09 -54.29 22.49
N GLN A 556 -10.39 -54.58 22.38
CA GLN A 556 -11.04 -55.09 21.18
C GLN A 556 -11.12 -54.04 20.06
N GLN A 557 -11.12 -54.58 18.85
CA GLN A 557 -11.22 -53.91 17.56
C GLN A 557 -12.36 -52.89 17.48
N PHE A 558 -12.05 -51.69 17.01
CA PHE A 558 -13.04 -50.70 16.56
C PHE A 558 -13.60 -51.14 15.20
N GLN A 559 -14.92 -51.28 15.12
CA GLN A 559 -15.67 -51.44 13.87
C GLN A 559 -15.87 -50.05 13.23
N GLN A 560 -15.54 -49.93 11.95
CA GLN A 560 -15.90 -48.78 11.12
C GLN A 560 -17.43 -48.72 10.92
N PRO A 561 -18.07 -47.54 10.99
CA PRO A 561 -19.41 -47.36 10.46
C PRO A 561 -19.35 -47.25 8.93
N GLN A 562 -20.00 -48.19 8.24
CA GLN A 562 -20.48 -47.94 6.88
C GLN A 562 -21.80 -47.20 6.99
N ASP A 563 -21.87 -45.96 6.51
CA ASP A 563 -23.05 -45.36 5.86
C ASP A 563 -22.81 -43.87 5.61
N TYR A 564 -22.30 -43.55 4.41
CA TYR A 564 -22.55 -42.28 3.74
C TYR A 564 -22.69 -42.56 2.25
N GLN A 565 -23.92 -42.84 1.81
CA GLN A 565 -24.27 -42.77 0.40
C GLN A 565 -24.58 -41.33 0.00
N GLN A 566 -23.96 -40.95 -1.12
CA GLN A 566 -24.07 -39.67 -1.81
C GLN A 566 -25.50 -39.36 -2.26
N GLN A 567 -25.96 -38.14 -2.03
CA GLN A 567 -27.01 -37.49 -2.82
C GLN A 567 -26.55 -36.09 -3.21
N TYR A 568 -26.02 -35.96 -4.42
CA TYR A 568 -25.85 -34.67 -5.08
C TYR A 568 -27.21 -34.22 -5.65
N PRO A 569 -27.67 -32.97 -5.40
CA PRO A 569 -28.77 -32.41 -6.14
C PRO A 569 -28.32 -31.99 -7.55
N GLN A 570 -29.13 -32.37 -8.55
CA GLN A 570 -28.96 -32.02 -9.96
C GLN A 570 -29.15 -30.51 -10.20
N PRO A 571 -28.40 -29.88 -11.14
CA PRO A 571 -28.59 -28.48 -11.50
C PRO A 571 -29.91 -28.28 -12.25
N GLY A 572 -30.78 -27.45 -11.66
CA GLY A 572 -32.04 -27.04 -12.26
C GLY A 572 -31.81 -26.10 -13.44
N THR A 573 -32.58 -26.34 -14.49
CA THR A 573 -32.73 -25.49 -15.68
C THR A 573 -33.33 -24.13 -15.31
N TYR A 574 -32.65 -23.04 -15.68
CA TYR A 574 -33.20 -21.68 -15.64
C TYR A 574 -34.31 -21.53 -16.69
N GLN A 575 -35.54 -21.30 -16.23
CA GLN A 575 -36.61 -20.76 -17.07
C GLN A 575 -36.49 -19.23 -17.10
N GLN A 576 -36.39 -18.66 -18.31
CA GLN A 576 -36.52 -17.23 -18.53
C GLN A 576 -37.94 -16.75 -18.17
N PRO A 577 -38.10 -15.59 -17.49
CA PRO A 577 -39.39 -14.97 -17.33
C PRO A 577 -39.88 -14.35 -18.65
N PRO A 578 -41.20 -14.32 -18.90
CA PRO A 578 -41.77 -13.80 -20.14
C PRO A 578 -41.65 -12.26 -20.20
N GLN A 579 -41.13 -11.76 -21.32
CA GLN A 579 -41.21 -10.33 -21.66
C GLN A 579 -42.54 -10.05 -22.36
N ASP A 580 -43.40 -9.28 -21.70
CA ASP A 580 -44.54 -8.60 -22.31
C ASP A 580 -44.46 -7.12 -21.94
N TYR A 581 -43.88 -6.30 -22.81
CA TYR A 581 -44.21 -4.88 -22.90
C TYR A 581 -44.23 -4.45 -24.37
N GLN A 582 -45.44 -4.14 -24.83
CA GLN A 582 -45.71 -3.52 -26.12
C GLN A 582 -45.33 -2.03 -26.06
N GLN A 583 -44.56 -1.56 -27.04
CA GLN A 583 -44.51 -0.13 -27.39
C GLN A 583 -45.10 0.08 -28.80
N PRO A 584 -45.82 1.19 -29.02
CA PRO A 584 -46.49 1.47 -30.29
C PRO A 584 -45.54 2.01 -31.37
N THR A 585 -45.69 1.45 -32.56
CA THR A 585 -45.14 1.90 -33.84
C THR A 585 -45.56 3.33 -34.20
N THR A 586 -44.61 4.15 -34.62
CA THR A 586 -44.86 5.21 -35.61
C THR A 586 -43.89 5.07 -36.78
N THR A 587 -44.50 4.99 -37.96
CA THR A 587 -43.92 4.79 -39.28
C THR A 587 -43.45 6.13 -39.84
N THR A 588 -42.23 6.21 -40.37
CA THR A 588 -41.87 7.20 -41.42
C THR A 588 -40.80 6.61 -42.34
N THR A 589 -40.98 6.89 -43.62
CA THR A 589 -40.43 6.19 -44.78
C THR A 589 -39.32 7.02 -45.46
N GLU A 590 -38.25 6.33 -45.89
CA GLU A 590 -37.31 6.64 -47.00
C GLU A 590 -36.26 7.77 -46.89
N PRO A 591 -35.18 7.78 -47.73
CA PRO A 591 -34.49 6.67 -48.42
C PRO A 591 -32.94 6.72 -48.28
N ALA A 592 -32.31 5.67 -48.82
CA ALA A 592 -30.88 5.33 -48.83
C ALA A 592 -29.93 6.38 -49.46
N THR A 593 -28.67 6.40 -48.97
CA THR A 593 -27.49 6.71 -49.80
C THR A 593 -26.24 6.02 -49.26
N THR A 594 -25.37 5.64 -50.20
CA THR A 594 -24.23 4.72 -50.11
C THR A 594 -22.91 5.49 -50.08
N THR A 595 -22.00 5.17 -49.14
CA THR A 595 -20.52 5.44 -49.15
C THR A 595 -19.97 4.78 -47.87
N THR A 596 -19.14 3.73 -47.83
CA THR A 596 -17.75 3.49 -48.31
C THR A 596 -16.73 4.51 -47.80
N ASP A 597 -15.98 4.12 -46.76
CA ASP A 597 -14.56 4.41 -46.43
C ASP A 597 -14.38 4.21 -44.91
N SER A 598 -13.64 3.21 -44.39
CA SER A 598 -12.18 2.98 -44.42
C SER A 598 -11.39 4.10 -43.73
N GLY A 599 -11.15 3.96 -42.42
CA GLY A 599 -10.29 4.87 -41.65
C GLY A 599 -9.97 4.30 -40.28
N THR A 600 -8.82 3.65 -40.18
CA THR A 600 -8.21 3.14 -38.95
C THR A 600 -7.23 4.18 -38.42
N SER A 601 -7.33 4.58 -37.16
CA SER A 601 -6.21 5.17 -36.42
C SER A 601 -6.28 4.80 -34.95
N SER A 602 -5.15 4.27 -34.48
CA SER A 602 -4.86 3.83 -33.13
C SER A 602 -3.93 4.86 -32.49
N SER A 603 -4.14 5.18 -31.22
CA SER A 603 -3.23 5.98 -30.40
C SER A 603 -3.05 5.29 -29.05
N ASP A 604 -1.93 4.60 -28.91
CA ASP A 604 -1.42 4.00 -27.67
C ASP A 604 -0.72 5.08 -26.82
N GLY A 605 -0.95 5.04 -25.50
CA GLY A 605 -0.21 5.79 -24.49
C GLY A 605 -0.10 4.95 -23.22
N GLY A 606 0.90 4.06 -23.17
CA GLY A 606 1.18 3.19 -22.03
C GLY A 606 2.45 3.63 -21.29
N SER A 607 2.29 3.94 -20.01
CA SER A 607 3.32 4.29 -19.04
C SER A 607 4.01 3.02 -18.49
N GLU A 608 5.34 3.00 -18.45
CA GLU A 608 6.17 1.88 -18.00
C GLU A 608 6.33 1.90 -16.46
N GLY A 609 5.71 0.94 -15.77
CA GLY A 609 5.95 0.63 -14.35
C GLY A 609 6.75 -0.67 -14.23
N GLY A 610 8.07 -0.57 -14.05
CA GLY A 610 8.97 -1.70 -13.86
C GLY A 610 8.95 -2.23 -12.42
N SER A 611 8.40 -3.43 -12.24
CA SER A 611 8.50 -4.24 -11.03
C SER A 611 9.93 -4.76 -10.82
N ILE A 612 10.48 -4.56 -9.62
CA ILE A 612 11.82 -4.98 -9.21
C ILE A 612 11.67 -6.20 -8.30
N THR A 613 11.92 -7.40 -8.83
CA THR A 613 12.12 -8.62 -8.03
C THR A 613 13.60 -8.76 -7.68
N GLY A 614 13.93 -8.51 -6.40
CA GLY A 614 15.28 -8.58 -5.87
C GLY A 614 15.63 -9.97 -5.35
N GLY A 615 16.25 -10.81 -6.19
CA GLY A 615 16.90 -12.04 -5.76
C GLY A 615 18.19 -11.74 -4.99
N VAL A 616 18.27 -12.19 -3.73
CA VAL A 616 19.45 -12.06 -2.87
C VAL A 616 20.40 -13.22 -3.12
N ILE A 617 21.62 -12.93 -3.57
CA ILE A 617 22.80 -13.79 -3.36
C ILE A 617 23.85 -12.94 -2.64
N SER A 618 23.99 -13.14 -1.33
CA SER A 618 25.24 -12.84 -0.62
C SER A 618 25.55 -13.97 0.35
N ASN A 619 26.53 -14.78 -0.05
CA ASN A 619 27.08 -15.88 0.73
C ASN A 619 27.89 -15.32 1.90
N SER A 620 27.26 -15.21 3.07
CA SER A 620 27.93 -15.23 4.36
C SER A 620 27.01 -15.91 5.38
N GLY A 621 26.96 -17.26 5.33
CA GLY A 621 26.13 -18.11 6.18
C GLY A 621 26.50 -18.12 7.68
N PHE A 622 27.20 -17.10 8.17
CA PHE A 622 27.68 -17.03 9.56
C PHE A 622 26.69 -16.36 10.52
N LEU A 623 25.79 -15.48 10.04
CA LEU A 623 24.87 -14.70 10.90
C LEU A 623 23.39 -15.05 10.75
N ARG A 624 22.98 -15.77 9.69
CA ARG A 624 21.59 -16.26 9.57
C ARG A 624 21.21 -17.31 10.62
N TYR A 625 22.19 -18.01 11.19
CA TYR A 625 22.00 -19.06 12.19
C TYR A 625 21.73 -18.51 13.62
N TRP A 626 21.76 -17.18 13.81
CA TRP A 626 21.83 -16.58 15.15
C TRP A 626 20.49 -16.16 15.77
N PHE A 627 19.43 -15.99 14.96
CA PHE A 627 18.15 -15.44 15.45
C PHE A 627 16.90 -16.20 15.00
N PHE A 628 17.03 -17.17 14.07
CA PHE A 628 15.93 -17.99 13.56
C PHE A 628 16.26 -19.49 13.55
N GLY A 629 17.09 -19.91 14.51
CA GLY A 629 17.29 -21.32 14.82
C GLY A 629 16.21 -21.78 15.75
#